data_AF-A0A3D9SZ50-F1
#
_entry.id   AF-A0A3D9SZ50-F1
#
_cell.length_a   1.000
_cell.length_b   1.000
_cell.length_c   1.000
_cell.angle_alpha   90.00
_cell.angle_beta   90.00
_cell.angle_gamma   90.00
#
_symmetry.space_group_name_H-M   'P 1'
#
loop_
_entity.id
_entity.type
_entity.pdbx_description
1 polymer ?
#
loop_
_entity_poly.entity_id
_entity_poly.type
_entity_poly.pdbx_seq_one_letter_code
_entity_poly.pdbx_strand_id
1 'polypeptide(L)'
;MRDRTWNRLCAGKELGHTDVVKNVGERTNTDAGGARPSDVPSFAGAHGERDTRARVARLILEQGPITASALGERVGLTPAAVRRHLDALLAEGMIEVRRARPQAHRGRGRPAKWFAITDAGRNAFVHAYDDLASAALRFLAEKAGGAAVAEFARRQIADLERRYHPVVRAAPPQQRVRALAEALSADGYAAAAGKAPRAGGGEQLCQHHCPVAHVAAEFPQLCEAETEAFSRLLGTPVQRLATIAHGDGICTTHVSRPDLRAERDGEHDTTQDTDDEESGRTSL
;
A
#
# COMPACT_ATOMS: atom_id res chain seq x y z
N MET A 1 -26.80 -10.06 -39.12
CA MET A 1 -27.04 -11.40 -39.68
C MET A 1 -25.68 -11.97 -40.05
N ARG A 2 -25.26 -13.02 -39.30
CA ARG A 2 -24.23 -14.05 -39.60
C ARG A 2 -22.77 -13.54 -39.70
N ASP A 3 -22.00 -13.73 -38.63
CA ASP A 3 -21.23 -14.94 -38.30
C ASP A 3 -19.85 -14.94 -38.98
N ARG A 4 -18.83 -14.56 -38.22
CA ARG A 4 -17.43 -14.88 -38.54
C ARG A 4 -17.06 -16.15 -37.80
N THR A 5 -17.14 -17.25 -38.54
CA THR A 5 -16.61 -18.56 -38.18
C THR A 5 -15.08 -18.51 -38.16
N TRP A 6 -14.50 -18.51 -36.98
CA TRP A 6 -13.11 -18.94 -36.76
C TRP A 6 -13.14 -20.38 -36.28
N ASN A 7 -12.67 -21.31 -37.10
CA ASN A 7 -12.28 -22.62 -36.59
C ASN A 7 -11.20 -23.29 -37.45
N ARG A 8 -10.37 -24.06 -36.74
CA ARG A 8 -9.28 -24.96 -37.18
C ARG A 8 -7.93 -24.33 -37.52
N LEU A 9 -7.10 -24.27 -36.49
CA LEU A 9 -5.76 -24.84 -36.60
C LEU A 9 -5.77 -26.22 -35.92
N CYS A 10 -5.28 -27.21 -36.67
CA CYS A 10 -5.09 -28.58 -36.25
C CYS A 10 -3.81 -28.72 -35.40
N ALA A 11 -3.95 -29.54 -34.35
CA ALA A 11 -3.05 -30.59 -33.88
C ALA A 11 -1.51 -30.42 -34.01
N GLY A 12 -0.84 -30.56 -32.85
CA GLY A 12 0.36 -31.40 -32.75
C GLY A 12 1.54 -30.82 -31.96
N LYS A 13 1.58 -31.09 -30.65
CA LYS A 13 2.55 -31.98 -29.98
C LYS A 13 2.60 -31.66 -28.48
N GLU A 14 1.98 -32.55 -27.71
CA GLU A 14 2.23 -32.71 -26.29
C GLU A 14 3.67 -33.19 -26.08
N LEU A 15 4.42 -32.47 -25.26
CA LEU A 15 5.61 -32.99 -24.59
C LEU A 15 5.34 -32.87 -23.10
N GLY A 16 4.92 -33.99 -22.50
CA GLY A 16 4.75 -34.12 -21.06
C GLY A 16 6.12 -34.14 -20.37
N HIS A 17 6.25 -33.32 -19.33
CA HIS A 17 7.28 -33.51 -18.31
C HIS A 17 6.58 -34.02 -17.04
N THR A 18 6.59 -35.34 -16.88
CA THR A 18 6.13 -36.03 -15.68
C THR A 18 7.35 -36.33 -14.82
N ASP A 19 7.77 -35.39 -13.97
CA ASP A 19 8.74 -35.68 -12.91
C ASP A 19 8.03 -36.32 -11.73
N VAL A 20 7.69 -37.60 -11.89
CA VAL A 20 7.37 -38.49 -10.78
C VAL A 20 8.68 -39.05 -10.25
N VAL A 21 9.17 -38.50 -9.15
CA VAL A 21 10.26 -39.14 -8.39
C VAL A 21 9.67 -40.37 -7.69
N LYS A 22 9.80 -41.54 -8.34
CA LYS A 22 9.55 -42.84 -7.70
C LYS A 22 10.69 -43.13 -6.72
N ASN A 23 10.44 -42.94 -5.42
CA ASN A 23 11.34 -43.42 -4.38
C ASN A 23 11.04 -44.91 -4.14
N VAL A 24 11.83 -45.80 -4.76
CA VAL A 24 11.77 -47.24 -4.54
C VAL A 24 12.65 -47.56 -3.34
N GLY A 25 12.03 -47.84 -2.20
CA GLY A 25 12.73 -48.30 -1.01
C GLY A 25 13.20 -49.75 -1.18
N GLU A 26 14.51 -49.95 -1.32
CA GLU A 26 15.15 -51.24 -1.12
C GLU A 26 15.18 -51.58 0.38
N ARG A 27 14.65 -52.75 0.72
CA ARG A 27 14.71 -53.34 2.05
C ARG A 27 15.94 -54.23 2.13
N THR A 28 16.88 -53.91 3.01
CA THR A 28 17.82 -54.89 3.56
C THR A 28 17.72 -54.90 5.08
N ASN A 29 17.22 -56.02 5.59
CA ASN A 29 17.18 -56.37 7.01
C ASN A 29 18.61 -56.56 7.54
N THR A 30 18.95 -55.85 8.61
CA THR A 30 19.88 -56.36 9.63
C THR A 30 19.58 -55.67 10.96
N ASP A 31 19.21 -56.49 11.95
CA ASP A 31 18.96 -56.11 13.34
C ASP A 31 20.26 -55.67 14.05
N ALA A 32 20.20 -54.57 14.79
CA ALA A 32 20.85 -54.39 16.10
C ALA A 32 20.40 -53.05 16.71
N GLY A 33 20.08 -53.06 18.01
CA GLY A 33 19.31 -52.03 18.70
C GLY A 33 19.99 -50.68 18.93
N GLY A 34 19.16 -49.67 19.24
CA GLY A 34 19.58 -48.45 19.93
C GLY A 34 18.94 -47.16 19.42
N ALA A 35 18.12 -46.57 20.29
CA ALA A 35 17.63 -45.18 20.27
C ALA A 35 16.58 -44.77 19.21
N ARG A 36 15.42 -44.33 19.71
CA ARG A 36 14.37 -43.61 18.93
C ARG A 36 14.93 -42.26 18.47
N PRO A 37 14.82 -41.87 17.19
CA PRO A 37 15.06 -40.50 16.81
C PRO A 37 13.89 -39.66 17.33
N SER A 38 14.22 -38.78 18.26
CA SER A 38 13.41 -37.70 18.79
C SER A 38 12.73 -36.89 17.68
N ASP A 39 11.42 -36.64 17.86
CA ASP A 39 10.62 -35.70 17.09
C ASP A 39 11.29 -34.32 17.06
N VAL A 40 11.88 -33.97 15.92
CA VAL A 40 12.33 -32.61 15.65
C VAL A 40 11.13 -31.84 15.09
N PRO A 41 10.63 -30.77 15.74
CA PRO A 41 9.55 -29.98 15.18
C PRO A 41 10.02 -29.36 13.87
N SER A 42 9.35 -29.68 12.78
CA SER A 42 9.59 -29.08 11.47
C SER A 42 9.22 -27.58 11.52
N PHE A 43 10.22 -26.73 11.76
CA PHE A 43 10.07 -25.27 11.75
C PHE A 43 9.56 -24.75 10.40
N ALA A 44 9.87 -25.45 9.29
CA ALA A 44 9.44 -25.07 7.95
C ALA A 44 7.91 -25.14 7.76
N GLY A 45 7.23 -26.10 8.40
CA GLY A 45 5.77 -26.24 8.33
C GLY A 45 5.06 -25.10 9.05
N ALA A 46 5.57 -24.68 10.21
CA ALA A 46 4.96 -23.63 11.03
C ALA A 46 5.03 -22.24 10.36
N HIS A 47 6.12 -21.95 9.63
CA HIS A 47 6.25 -20.70 8.89
C HIS A 47 5.31 -20.63 7.68
N GLY A 48 5.22 -21.70 6.87
CA GLY A 48 4.28 -21.75 5.74
C GLY A 48 2.80 -21.73 6.18
N GLU A 49 2.49 -22.34 7.33
CA GLU A 49 1.14 -22.35 7.90
C GLU A 49 0.73 -20.96 8.46
N ARG A 50 1.69 -20.21 9.02
CA ARG A 50 1.47 -18.81 9.46
C ARG A 50 1.30 -17.86 8.28
N ASP A 51 2.12 -18.00 7.23
CA ASP A 51 2.02 -17.20 6.00
C ASP A 51 0.68 -17.43 5.28
N THR A 52 0.26 -18.69 5.16
CA THR A 52 -1.04 -19.05 4.58
C THR A 52 -2.21 -18.49 5.40
N ARG A 53 -2.12 -18.54 6.73
CA ARG A 53 -3.16 -18.00 7.64
C ARG A 53 -3.29 -16.48 7.51
N ALA A 54 -2.16 -15.77 7.45
CA ALA A 54 -2.14 -14.34 7.21
C ALA A 54 -2.78 -13.96 5.87
N ARG A 55 -2.48 -14.72 4.81
CA ARG A 55 -3.08 -14.54 3.49
C ARG A 55 -4.60 -14.78 3.48
N VAL A 56 -5.08 -15.81 4.21
CA VAL A 56 -6.52 -16.08 4.36
C VAL A 56 -7.23 -14.93 5.08
N ALA A 57 -6.68 -14.45 6.19
CA ALA A 57 -7.28 -13.35 6.95
C ALA A 57 -7.28 -12.03 6.17
N ARG A 58 -6.22 -11.73 5.42
CA ARG A 58 -6.14 -10.57 4.52
C ARG A 58 -7.23 -10.59 3.46
N LEU A 59 -7.49 -11.75 2.84
CA LEU A 59 -8.57 -11.88 1.86
C LEU A 59 -9.96 -11.63 2.46
N ILE A 60 -10.18 -12.02 3.72
CA ILE A 60 -11.42 -11.73 4.44
C ILE A 60 -11.54 -10.22 4.75
N LEU A 61 -10.42 -9.57 5.08
CA LEU A 61 -10.37 -8.12 5.30
C LEU A 61 -10.69 -7.34 4.02
N GLU A 62 -10.07 -7.70 2.89
CA GLU A 62 -10.20 -6.99 1.61
C GLU A 62 -11.56 -7.20 0.93
N GLN A 63 -12.15 -8.40 1.04
CA GLN A 63 -13.37 -8.76 0.30
C GLN A 63 -14.65 -8.70 1.12
N GLY A 64 -14.51 -8.42 2.43
CA GLY A 64 -15.60 -8.55 3.37
C GLY A 64 -16.00 -10.02 3.57
N PRO A 65 -17.25 -10.27 4.03
CA PRO A 65 -17.69 -11.63 4.34
C PRO A 65 -17.48 -12.58 3.17
N ILE A 66 -16.82 -13.72 3.39
CA ILE A 66 -16.47 -14.69 2.34
C ILE A 66 -16.60 -16.14 2.85
N THR A 67 -16.82 -17.09 1.93
CA THR A 67 -16.94 -18.53 2.25
C THR A 67 -15.60 -19.26 2.15
N ALA A 68 -15.47 -20.38 2.87
CA ALA A 68 -14.26 -21.21 2.83
C ALA A 68 -13.93 -21.77 1.44
N SER A 69 -14.93 -22.05 0.60
CA SER A 69 -14.73 -22.50 -0.78
C SER A 69 -14.15 -21.39 -1.66
N ALA A 70 -14.73 -20.19 -1.59
CA ALA A 70 -14.23 -19.02 -2.33
C ALA A 70 -12.82 -18.60 -1.89
N LEU A 71 -12.51 -18.74 -0.60
CA LEU A 71 -11.15 -18.56 -0.10
C LEU A 71 -10.19 -19.60 -0.71
N GLY A 72 -10.56 -20.88 -0.69
CA GLY A 72 -9.75 -21.98 -1.24
C GLY A 72 -9.36 -21.78 -2.69
N GLU A 73 -10.31 -21.38 -3.54
CA GLU A 73 -10.07 -21.07 -4.95
C GLU A 73 -9.01 -19.95 -5.13
N ARG A 74 -9.01 -18.95 -4.26
CA ARG A 74 -8.11 -17.79 -4.36
C ARG A 74 -6.72 -18.04 -3.79
N VAL A 75 -6.61 -18.86 -2.73
CA VAL A 75 -5.32 -19.19 -2.13
C VAL A 75 -4.67 -20.43 -2.75
N GLY A 76 -5.36 -21.14 -3.65
CA GLY A 76 -4.88 -22.36 -4.28
C GLY A 76 -4.89 -23.57 -3.33
N LEU A 77 -5.80 -23.59 -2.36
CA LEU A 77 -5.91 -24.64 -1.35
C LEU A 77 -7.28 -25.31 -1.37
N THR A 78 -7.31 -26.56 -0.89
CA THR A 78 -8.59 -27.25 -0.72
C THR A 78 -9.44 -26.56 0.36
N PRO A 79 -10.77 -26.60 0.28
CA PRO A 79 -11.63 -26.07 1.33
C PRO A 79 -11.36 -26.68 2.72
N ALA A 80 -10.86 -27.92 2.78
CA ALA A 80 -10.48 -28.56 4.03
C ALA A 80 -9.22 -27.94 4.65
N ALA A 81 -8.21 -27.63 3.84
CA ALA A 81 -7.00 -26.96 4.29
C ALA A 81 -7.30 -25.54 4.80
N VAL A 82 -8.10 -24.77 4.06
CA VAL A 82 -8.52 -23.42 4.47
C VAL A 82 -9.30 -23.43 5.78
N ARG A 83 -10.15 -24.43 6.02
CA ARG A 83 -10.90 -24.55 7.29
C ARG A 83 -10.00 -24.62 8.51
N ARG A 84 -8.85 -25.31 8.45
CA ARG A 84 -7.89 -25.37 9.57
C ARG A 84 -7.39 -23.98 9.95
N HIS A 85 -7.08 -23.14 8.95
CA HIS A 85 -6.67 -21.76 9.19
C HIS A 85 -7.81 -20.89 9.71
N LEU A 86 -9.04 -21.09 9.19
CA LEU A 86 -10.22 -20.37 9.68
C LEU A 86 -10.56 -20.72 11.14
N ASP A 87 -10.41 -21.99 11.53
CA ASP A 87 -10.64 -22.43 12.91
C ASP A 87 -9.62 -21.80 13.87
N ALA A 88 -8.35 -21.69 13.46
CA ALA A 88 -7.32 -20.98 14.22
C ALA A 88 -7.64 -19.48 14.36
N LEU A 89 -8.01 -18.82 13.26
CA LEU A 89 -8.38 -17.40 13.27
C LEU A 89 -9.64 -17.11 14.10
N LEU A 90 -10.59 -18.05 14.15
CA LEU A 90 -11.76 -17.98 15.02
C LEU A 90 -11.36 -18.12 16.49
N ALA A 91 -10.47 -19.06 16.82
CA ALA A 91 -9.97 -19.25 18.18
C ALA A 91 -9.19 -18.03 18.68
N GLU A 92 -8.47 -17.35 17.79
CA GLU A 92 -7.75 -16.10 18.06
C GLU A 92 -8.67 -14.87 18.09
N GLY A 93 -9.97 -15.00 17.79
CA GLY A 93 -10.92 -13.88 17.78
C GLY A 93 -10.73 -12.89 16.62
N MET A 94 -9.92 -13.24 15.63
CA MET A 94 -9.55 -12.40 14.48
C MET A 94 -10.66 -12.34 13.42
N ILE A 95 -11.46 -13.38 13.34
CA ILE A 95 -12.61 -13.48 12.44
C ILE A 95 -13.84 -13.97 13.20
N GLU A 96 -15.01 -13.78 12.60
CA GLU A 96 -16.29 -14.23 13.14
C GLU A 96 -17.13 -14.92 12.05
N VAL A 97 -18.03 -15.80 12.49
CA VAL A 97 -18.96 -16.48 11.57
C VAL A 97 -20.23 -15.64 11.42
N ARG A 98 -20.48 -15.16 10.20
CA ARG A 98 -21.75 -14.58 9.80
C ARG A 98 -22.61 -15.66 9.13
N ARG A 99 -23.87 -15.76 9.54
CA ARG A 99 -24.86 -16.60 8.83
C ARG A 99 -25.38 -15.79 7.65
N ALA A 100 -25.47 -16.41 6.47
CA ALA A 100 -26.17 -15.79 5.35
C ALA A 100 -27.60 -15.43 5.77
N ARG A 101 -28.11 -14.27 5.35
CA ARG A 101 -29.56 -14.02 5.35
C ARG A 101 -30.23 -15.18 4.59
N PRO A 102 -31.41 -15.66 5.02
CA PRO A 102 -32.14 -16.68 4.26
C PRO A 102 -32.49 -16.11 2.89
N GLN A 103 -31.66 -16.37 1.89
CA GLN A 103 -32.00 -16.08 0.51
C GLN A 103 -32.81 -17.28 0.04
N ALA A 104 -34.07 -17.02 -0.32
CA ALA A 104 -34.97 -18.02 -0.87
C ALA A 104 -34.26 -18.74 -2.02
N HIS A 105 -34.31 -20.08 -1.99
CA HIS A 105 -33.75 -21.03 -2.95
C HIS A 105 -32.23 -21.24 -2.93
N ARG A 106 -31.77 -22.13 -2.04
CA ARG A 106 -30.71 -23.09 -2.37
C ARG A 106 -31.09 -24.49 -1.87
N GLY A 107 -30.77 -25.51 -2.67
CA GLY A 107 -31.16 -26.92 -2.49
C GLY A 107 -30.59 -27.61 -1.25
N ARG A 108 -30.71 -28.95 -1.20
CA ARG A 108 -30.28 -29.78 -0.05
C ARG A 108 -28.82 -29.48 0.38
N GLY A 109 -28.64 -29.16 1.66
CA GLY A 109 -27.33 -29.01 2.30
C GLY A 109 -27.38 -28.09 3.51
N ARG A 110 -26.40 -28.22 4.42
CA ARG A 110 -26.20 -27.26 5.53
C ARG A 110 -25.78 -25.90 4.94
N PRO A 111 -26.37 -24.77 5.35
CA PRO A 111 -26.00 -23.45 4.85
C PRO A 111 -24.50 -23.18 4.97
N ALA A 112 -23.90 -22.58 3.94
CA ALA A 112 -22.49 -22.21 3.95
C ALA A 112 -22.24 -21.13 5.03
N LYS A 113 -21.20 -21.34 5.85
CA LYS A 113 -20.69 -20.33 6.79
C LYS A 113 -19.97 -19.23 6.01
N TRP A 114 -20.25 -17.98 6.36
CA TRP A 114 -19.49 -16.82 5.90
C TRP A 114 -18.58 -16.36 7.04
N PHE A 115 -17.37 -15.95 6.70
CA PHE A 115 -16.37 -15.49 7.64
C PHE A 115 -16.11 -14.02 7.37
N ALA A 116 -16.15 -13.19 8.40
CA ALA A 116 -15.88 -11.76 8.35
C ALA A 116 -14.77 -11.42 9.34
N ILE A 117 -13.95 -10.41 9.03
CA ILE A 117 -12.91 -9.93 9.94
C ILE A 117 -13.59 -9.20 11.11
N THR A 118 -13.12 -9.45 12.33
CA THR A 118 -13.53 -8.70 13.52
C THR A 118 -12.75 -7.40 13.62
N ASP A 119 -13.11 -6.52 14.54
CA ASP A 119 -12.36 -5.29 14.79
C ASP A 119 -10.98 -5.59 15.41
N ALA A 120 -10.90 -6.61 16.29
CA ALA A 120 -9.63 -7.11 16.80
C ALA A 120 -8.73 -7.66 15.67
N GLY A 121 -9.33 -8.41 14.73
CA GLY A 121 -8.63 -8.90 13.56
C GLY A 121 -8.11 -7.77 12.67
N ARG A 122 -8.94 -6.75 12.42
CA ARG A 122 -8.55 -5.54 11.70
C ARG A 122 -7.31 -4.89 12.33
N ASN A 123 -7.31 -4.67 13.65
CA ASN A 123 -6.21 -4.00 14.33
C ASN A 123 -4.91 -4.82 14.33
N ALA A 124 -4.99 -6.14 14.50
CA ALA A 124 -3.80 -6.99 14.56
C ALA A 124 -3.03 -7.07 13.23
N PHE A 125 -3.70 -6.99 12.07
CA PHE A 125 -3.02 -6.92 10.77
C PHE A 125 -2.35 -5.57 10.50
N VAL A 126 -2.94 -4.50 11.02
CA VAL A 126 -2.40 -3.14 10.85
C VAL A 126 -1.09 -2.99 11.63
N HIS A 127 -0.99 -3.54 12.84
CA HIS A 127 0.19 -3.31 13.68
C HIS A 127 1.41 -4.19 13.34
N ALA A 128 1.23 -5.46 12.95
CA ALA A 128 2.38 -6.36 12.74
C ALA A 128 3.29 -5.98 11.56
N TYR A 129 2.72 -5.45 10.47
CA TYR A 129 3.51 -4.98 9.32
C TYR A 129 4.19 -3.66 9.62
N ASP A 130 3.49 -2.75 10.31
CA ASP A 130 4.05 -1.48 10.73
C ASP A 130 5.22 -1.68 11.69
N ASP A 131 5.12 -2.64 12.62
CA ASP A 131 6.21 -3.00 13.54
C ASP A 131 7.44 -3.52 12.79
N LEU A 132 7.25 -4.40 11.81
CA LEU A 132 8.33 -4.92 10.98
C LEU A 132 8.97 -3.81 10.13
N ALA A 133 8.15 -2.95 9.52
CA ALA A 133 8.63 -1.83 8.71
C ALA A 133 9.43 -0.83 9.56
N SER A 134 8.91 -0.48 10.74
CA SER A 134 9.61 0.37 11.70
C SER A 134 10.91 -0.26 12.16
N ALA A 135 10.93 -1.56 12.49
CA ALA A 135 12.16 -2.26 12.86
C ALA A 135 13.22 -2.25 11.74
N ALA A 136 12.79 -2.43 10.49
CA ALA A 136 13.69 -2.36 9.33
C ALA A 136 14.28 -0.95 9.13
N LEU A 137 13.46 0.09 9.30
CA LEU A 137 13.91 1.48 9.19
C LEU A 137 14.81 1.89 10.36
N ARG A 138 14.55 1.41 11.59
CA ARG A 138 15.46 1.56 12.73
C ARG A 138 16.81 0.94 12.42
N PHE A 139 16.83 -0.29 11.94
CA PHE A 139 18.06 -0.96 11.54
C PHE A 139 18.81 -0.19 10.46
N LEU A 140 18.10 0.34 9.44
CA LEU A 140 18.70 1.17 8.41
C LEU A 140 19.30 2.46 9.00
N ALA A 141 18.57 3.14 9.89
CA ALA A 141 19.04 4.33 10.57
C ALA A 141 20.29 4.05 11.42
N GLU A 142 20.32 2.93 12.14
CA GLU A 142 21.46 2.51 12.95
C GLU A 142 22.70 2.18 12.12
N LYS A 143 22.53 1.54 10.95
CA LYS A 143 23.65 1.08 10.12
C LYS A 143 24.14 2.10 9.10
N ALA A 144 23.25 2.93 8.57
CA ALA A 144 23.53 3.83 7.45
C ALA A 144 23.12 5.29 7.71
N GLY A 145 22.58 5.59 8.90
CA GLY A 145 22.22 6.94 9.31
C GLY A 145 20.88 7.43 8.74
N GLY A 146 20.42 8.59 9.24
CA GLY A 146 19.14 9.18 8.83
C GLY A 146 19.08 9.60 7.35
N ALA A 147 20.21 9.91 6.73
CA ALA A 147 20.27 10.23 5.30
C ALA A 147 19.86 9.04 4.41
N ALA A 148 20.23 7.81 4.81
CA ALA A 148 19.83 6.60 4.11
C ALA A 148 18.32 6.34 4.25
N VAL A 149 17.73 6.65 5.41
CA VAL A 149 16.26 6.60 5.60
C VAL A 149 15.56 7.61 4.68
N ALA A 150 16.08 8.84 4.59
CA ALA A 150 15.53 9.85 3.68
C ALA A 150 15.65 9.44 2.20
N GLU A 151 16.76 8.82 1.80
CA GLU A 151 16.92 8.28 0.45
C GLU A 151 15.94 7.13 0.19
N PHE A 152 15.78 6.21 1.14
CA PHE A 152 14.79 5.15 1.04
C PHE A 152 13.38 5.72 0.87
N ALA A 153 12.98 6.70 1.67
CA ALA A 153 11.69 7.38 1.56
C ALA A 153 11.48 8.01 0.17
N ARG A 154 12.49 8.70 -0.36
CA ARG A 154 12.45 9.26 -1.73
C ARG A 154 12.33 8.19 -2.80
N ARG A 155 13.00 7.04 -2.66
CA ARG A 155 12.87 5.92 -3.60
C ARG A 155 11.46 5.31 -3.56
N GLN A 156 10.89 5.12 -2.37
CA GLN A 156 9.52 4.62 -2.22
C GLN A 156 8.48 5.53 -2.87
N ILE A 157 8.58 6.85 -2.67
CA ILE A 157 7.63 7.78 -3.26
C ILE A 157 7.85 7.97 -4.77
N ALA A 158 9.08 7.83 -5.27
CA ALA A 158 9.37 7.97 -6.70
C ALA A 158 8.57 6.98 -7.57
N ASP A 159 8.31 5.77 -7.05
CA ASP A 159 7.51 4.77 -7.74
C ASP A 159 6.03 5.18 -7.84
N LEU A 160 5.50 5.77 -6.76
CA LEU A 160 4.16 6.33 -6.73
C LEU A 160 4.06 7.58 -7.63
N GLU A 161 5.06 8.46 -7.58
CA GLU A 161 5.17 9.65 -8.43
C GLU A 161 5.14 9.27 -9.92
N ARG A 162 5.90 8.24 -10.34
CA ARG A 162 5.86 7.76 -11.73
C ARG A 162 4.49 7.29 -12.17
N ARG A 163 3.72 6.63 -11.28
CA ARG A 163 2.35 6.18 -11.58
C ARG A 163 1.37 7.34 -11.69
N TYR A 164 1.52 8.36 -10.85
CA TYR A 164 0.56 9.48 -10.78
C TYR A 164 0.84 10.56 -11.81
N HIS A 165 2.11 10.76 -12.19
CA HIS A 165 2.52 11.77 -13.14
C HIS A 165 1.69 11.82 -14.43
N PRO A 166 1.43 10.71 -15.16
CA PRO A 166 0.63 10.77 -16.39
C PRO A 166 -0.83 11.22 -16.13
N VAL A 167 -1.43 10.78 -15.02
CA VAL A 167 -2.82 11.14 -14.64
C VAL A 167 -2.91 12.62 -14.30
N VAL A 168 -1.97 13.12 -13.49
CA VAL A 168 -1.93 14.54 -13.08
C VAL A 168 -1.60 15.45 -14.27
N ARG A 169 -0.71 15.03 -15.17
CA ARG A 169 -0.34 15.83 -16.35
C ARG A 169 -1.44 15.92 -17.40
N ALA A 170 -2.25 14.87 -17.55
CA ALA A 170 -3.38 14.88 -18.47
C ALA A 170 -4.51 15.83 -18.03
N ALA A 171 -4.59 16.15 -16.74
CA ALA A 171 -5.58 17.08 -16.21
C ALA A 171 -5.22 18.56 -16.51
N PRO A 172 -6.22 19.41 -16.80
CA PRO A 172 -6.03 20.86 -16.84
C PRO A 172 -5.39 21.39 -15.55
N PRO A 173 -4.58 22.46 -15.58
CA PRO A 173 -3.89 22.97 -14.40
C PRO A 173 -4.78 23.14 -13.16
N GLN A 174 -6.00 23.65 -13.35
CA GLN A 174 -6.99 23.91 -12.29
C GLN A 174 -7.65 22.63 -11.72
N GLN A 175 -7.36 21.47 -12.30
CA GLN A 175 -7.90 20.17 -11.88
C GLN A 175 -6.81 19.22 -11.40
N ARG A 176 -5.53 19.62 -11.42
CA ARG A 176 -4.40 18.75 -11.06
C ARG A 176 -4.44 18.28 -9.61
N VAL A 177 -4.81 19.15 -8.68
CA VAL A 177 -4.93 18.77 -7.26
C VAL A 177 -6.05 17.75 -7.07
N ARG A 178 -7.17 17.92 -7.78
CA ARG A 178 -8.26 16.95 -7.80
C ARG A 178 -7.84 15.61 -8.41
N ALA A 179 -7.16 15.62 -9.56
CA ALA A 179 -6.66 14.41 -10.20
C ALA A 179 -5.67 13.64 -9.29
N LEU A 180 -4.81 14.37 -8.58
CA LEU A 180 -3.91 13.78 -7.57
C LEU A 180 -4.69 13.17 -6.40
N ALA A 181 -5.72 13.86 -5.88
CA ALA A 181 -6.58 13.33 -4.82
C ALA A 181 -7.33 12.05 -5.24
N GLU A 182 -7.80 11.99 -6.48
CA GLU A 182 -8.47 10.80 -7.02
C GLU A 182 -7.49 9.62 -7.16
N ALA A 183 -6.27 9.87 -7.65
CA ALA A 183 -5.21 8.85 -7.72
C ALA A 183 -4.80 8.33 -6.34
N LEU A 184 -4.60 9.23 -5.37
CA LEU A 184 -4.32 8.87 -3.97
C LEU A 184 -5.45 8.05 -3.36
N SER A 185 -6.71 8.41 -3.64
CA SER A 185 -7.87 7.66 -3.15
C SER A 185 -7.94 6.25 -3.71
N ALA A 186 -7.57 6.06 -4.99
CA ALA A 186 -7.49 4.74 -5.60
C ALA A 186 -6.46 3.83 -4.92
N ASP A 187 -5.39 4.43 -4.37
CA ASP A 187 -4.36 3.74 -3.58
C ASP A 187 -4.68 3.70 -2.07
N GLY A 188 -5.90 4.07 -1.66
CA GLY A 188 -6.39 3.89 -0.30
C GLY A 188 -6.10 5.03 0.66
N TYR A 189 -5.67 6.21 0.20
CA TYR A 189 -5.43 7.36 1.08
C TYR A 189 -6.69 8.15 1.48
N ALA A 190 -7.85 7.78 0.93
CA ALA A 190 -9.13 8.48 1.14
C ALA A 190 -8.95 10.01 1.03
N ALA A 191 -8.52 10.47 -0.14
CA ALA A 191 -8.07 11.83 -0.35
C ALA A 191 -9.13 12.71 -1.03
N ALA A 192 -9.10 14.00 -0.72
CA ALA A 192 -10.00 15.00 -1.28
C ALA A 192 -9.25 16.29 -1.63
N ALA A 193 -9.70 16.98 -2.67
CA ALA A 193 -9.22 18.30 -3.05
C ALA A 193 -10.31 19.35 -2.79
N GLY A 194 -9.92 20.52 -2.28
CA GLY A 194 -10.83 21.63 -2.01
C GLY A 194 -10.14 22.98 -2.10
N LYS A 195 -10.91 24.05 -1.96
CA LYS A 195 -10.35 25.41 -1.85
C LYS A 195 -9.70 25.58 -0.48
N ALA A 196 -8.54 26.23 -0.43
CA ALA A 196 -7.92 26.56 0.84
C ALA A 196 -8.80 27.55 1.65
N PRO A 197 -8.99 27.36 2.97
CA PRO A 197 -9.85 28.22 3.80
C PRO A 197 -9.33 29.66 4.02
N ARG A 198 -8.04 29.93 3.77
CA ARG A 198 -7.39 31.22 4.08
C ARG A 198 -7.47 32.22 2.91
N ALA A 199 -7.40 33.51 3.25
CA ALA A 199 -7.40 34.65 2.32
C ALA A 199 -6.24 34.67 1.30
N GLY A 200 -5.21 33.84 1.48
CA GLY A 200 -4.09 33.68 0.53
C GLY A 200 -4.42 32.86 -0.74
N GLY A 201 -5.65 32.37 -0.89
CA GLY A 201 -6.06 31.59 -2.05
C GLY A 201 -5.41 30.20 -2.11
N GLY A 202 -5.50 29.54 -3.27
CA GLY A 202 -4.93 28.22 -3.50
C GLY A 202 -5.90 27.07 -3.23
N GLU A 203 -5.35 25.86 -3.34
CA GLU A 203 -6.08 24.61 -3.14
C GLU A 203 -5.54 23.88 -1.90
N GLN A 204 -6.29 22.88 -1.46
CA GLN A 204 -5.96 22.04 -0.33
C GLN A 204 -6.15 20.59 -0.74
N LEU A 205 -5.13 19.78 -0.51
CA LEU A 205 -5.16 18.34 -0.63
C LEU A 205 -5.23 17.75 0.78
N CYS A 206 -6.28 17.00 1.04
CA CYS A 206 -6.53 16.35 2.32
C CYS A 206 -6.47 14.84 2.16
N GLN A 207 -5.83 14.12 3.07
CA GLN A 207 -5.85 12.64 3.14
C GLN A 207 -6.44 12.22 4.48
N HIS A 208 -7.57 11.52 4.44
CA HIS A 208 -8.27 11.03 5.64
C HIS A 208 -7.72 9.67 6.12
N HIS A 209 -6.85 9.04 5.33
CA HIS A 209 -6.18 7.81 5.70
C HIS A 209 -4.73 7.85 5.21
N CYS A 210 -3.79 7.43 6.07
CA CYS A 210 -2.39 7.28 5.72
C CYS A 210 -1.96 5.83 6.03
N PRO A 211 -1.71 5.00 5.00
CA PRO A 211 -1.35 3.59 5.19
C PRO A 211 -0.06 3.35 5.97
N VAL A 212 0.79 4.36 6.11
CA VAL A 212 2.08 4.29 6.80
C VAL A 212 2.14 5.23 8.00
N ALA A 213 1.01 5.68 8.53
CA ALA A 213 0.98 6.72 9.56
C ALA A 213 1.79 6.33 10.82
N HIS A 214 1.72 5.06 11.22
CA HIS A 214 2.44 4.56 12.39
C HIS A 214 3.96 4.60 12.18
N VAL A 215 4.42 4.14 11.01
CA VAL A 215 5.84 4.17 10.64
C VAL A 215 6.34 5.61 10.49
N ALA A 216 5.53 6.46 9.86
CA ALA A 216 5.87 7.87 9.62
C ALA A 216 5.88 8.72 10.90
N ALA A 217 5.27 8.26 12.00
CA ALA A 217 5.37 8.91 13.30
C ALA A 217 6.79 8.86 13.88
N GLU A 218 7.51 7.77 13.61
CA GLU A 218 8.92 7.61 14.00
C GLU A 218 9.89 8.07 12.91
N PHE A 219 9.49 7.96 11.64
CA PHE A 219 10.30 8.32 10.48
C PHE A 219 9.63 9.42 9.63
N PRO A 220 9.68 10.70 10.06
CA PRO A 220 9.08 11.83 9.35
C PRO A 220 9.55 12.03 7.91
N GLN A 221 10.72 11.49 7.56
CA GLN A 221 11.27 11.51 6.20
C GLN A 221 10.30 10.94 5.16
N LEU A 222 9.39 10.04 5.55
CA LEU A 222 8.31 9.54 4.70
C LEU A 222 7.31 10.64 4.32
N CYS A 223 6.90 11.47 5.29
CA CYS A 223 6.00 12.60 5.05
C CYS A 223 6.69 13.72 4.24
N GLU A 224 7.98 13.94 4.49
CA GLU A 224 8.80 14.92 3.76
C GLU A 224 8.92 14.53 2.28
N ALA A 225 9.32 13.29 2.00
CA ALA A 225 9.44 12.78 0.64
C ALA A 225 8.10 12.83 -0.13
N GLU A 226 6.99 12.52 0.53
CA GLU A 226 5.64 12.68 -0.04
C GLU A 226 5.34 14.14 -0.41
N THR A 227 5.65 15.07 0.49
CA THR A 227 5.43 16.50 0.27
C THR A 227 6.26 17.02 -0.91
N GLU A 228 7.53 16.62 -1.01
CA GLU A 228 8.39 16.94 -2.16
C GLU A 228 7.83 16.37 -3.47
N ALA A 229 7.34 15.13 -3.47
CA ALA A 229 6.74 14.50 -4.64
C ALA A 229 5.46 15.22 -5.07
N PHE A 230 4.61 15.65 -4.14
CA PHE A 230 3.42 16.45 -4.47
C PHE A 230 3.79 17.78 -5.12
N SER A 231 4.84 18.46 -4.63
CA SER A 231 5.38 19.68 -5.24
C SER A 231 5.76 19.45 -6.71
N ARG A 232 6.49 18.36 -6.99
CA ARG A 232 6.92 18.01 -8.36
C ARG A 232 5.76 17.60 -9.27
N LEU A 233 4.81 16.81 -8.77
CA LEU A 233 3.64 16.36 -9.52
C LEU A 233 2.75 17.53 -9.95
N LEU A 234 2.52 18.47 -9.04
CA LEU A 234 1.66 19.63 -9.27
C LEU A 234 2.39 20.74 -10.03
N GLY A 235 3.71 20.83 -9.88
CA GLY A 235 4.54 21.90 -10.44
C GLY A 235 4.40 23.22 -9.68
N THR A 236 3.86 23.19 -8.47
CA THR A 236 3.65 24.35 -7.60
C THR A 236 4.16 24.06 -6.20
N PRO A 237 4.62 25.08 -5.46
CA PRO A 237 4.99 24.91 -4.06
C PRO A 237 3.81 24.37 -3.25
N VAL A 238 4.12 23.43 -2.38
CA VAL A 238 3.15 22.88 -1.42
C VAL A 238 3.70 22.99 -0.01
N GLN A 239 2.81 23.10 0.97
CA GLN A 239 3.16 23.13 2.37
C GLN A 239 2.30 22.14 3.15
N ARG A 240 2.94 21.22 3.86
CA ARG A 240 2.25 20.34 4.82
C ARG A 240 1.84 21.15 6.04
N LEU A 241 0.56 21.13 6.39
CA LEU A 241 -0.02 21.86 7.51
C LEU A 241 -0.36 20.94 8.70
N ALA A 242 -0.72 19.69 8.43
CA ALA A 242 -1.12 18.70 9.44
C ALA A 242 -0.81 17.29 8.92
N THR A 243 -0.54 16.34 9.81
CA THR A 243 -0.27 14.93 9.48
C THR A 243 -0.86 13.98 10.51
N ILE A 244 -1.48 12.90 10.02
CA ILE A 244 -1.96 11.81 10.87
C ILE A 244 -0.82 11.20 11.69
N ALA A 245 0.39 11.12 11.12
CA ALA A 245 1.59 10.62 11.79
C ALA A 245 1.95 11.41 13.08
N HIS A 246 1.64 12.70 13.14
CA HIS A 246 1.87 13.54 14.33
C HIS A 246 0.62 13.68 15.21
N GLY A 247 -0.39 12.83 15.00
CA GLY A 247 -1.60 12.79 15.83
C GLY A 247 -2.76 13.67 15.35
N ASP A 248 -2.64 14.29 14.17
CA ASP A 248 -3.79 14.98 13.57
C ASP A 248 -4.84 13.98 13.05
N GLY A 249 -6.11 14.40 12.96
CA GLY A 249 -7.15 13.56 12.38
C GLY A 249 -7.11 13.44 10.85
N ILE A 250 -6.26 14.24 10.18
CA ILE A 250 -6.22 14.37 8.72
C ILE A 250 -4.87 14.93 8.26
N CYS A 251 -4.25 14.34 7.24
CA CYS A 251 -3.11 14.98 6.59
C CYS A 251 -3.60 16.11 5.70
N THR A 252 -3.03 17.29 5.86
CA THR A 252 -3.48 18.49 5.15
C THR A 252 -2.29 19.14 4.45
N THR A 253 -2.36 19.26 3.13
CA THR A 253 -1.35 19.93 2.32
C THR A 253 -1.97 21.12 1.60
N HIS A 254 -1.42 22.30 1.83
CA HIS A 254 -1.76 23.49 1.07
C HIS A 254 -0.99 23.51 -0.26
N VAL A 255 -1.69 23.83 -1.35
CA VAL A 255 -1.12 23.99 -2.68
C VAL A 255 -1.26 25.45 -3.09
N SER A 256 -0.12 26.12 -3.26
CA SER A 256 -0.10 27.54 -3.63
C SER A 256 -0.62 27.75 -5.06
N ARG A 257 -1.23 28.90 -5.31
CA ARG A 257 -1.62 29.30 -6.66
C ARG A 257 -0.38 29.49 -7.54
N PRO A 258 -0.42 29.09 -8.82
CA PRO A 258 0.62 29.44 -9.77
C PRO A 258 0.84 30.97 -9.86
N ASP A 259 -0.24 31.74 -9.80
CA ASP A 259 -0.26 33.18 -10.08
C ASP A 259 0.45 34.03 -9.00
N LEU A 260 0.48 33.57 -7.75
CA LEU A 260 1.18 34.26 -6.64
C LEU A 260 2.71 34.23 -6.78
N ARG A 261 3.26 33.39 -7.67
CA ARG A 261 4.71 33.38 -7.96
C ARG A 261 5.10 34.56 -8.86
N ALA A 262 4.26 34.89 -9.84
CA ALA A 262 4.51 36.00 -10.76
C ALA A 262 4.51 37.36 -10.04
N GLU A 263 3.65 37.53 -9.02
CA GLU A 263 3.58 38.77 -8.23
C GLU A 263 4.78 38.94 -7.29
N ARG A 264 5.25 37.85 -6.65
CA ARG A 264 6.39 37.91 -5.71
C ARG A 264 7.75 38.09 -6.40
N ASP A 265 7.92 37.51 -7.59
CA ASP A 265 9.16 37.65 -8.37
C ASP A 265 9.23 39.02 -9.07
N GLY A 266 8.11 39.73 -9.25
CA GLY A 266 8.05 41.09 -9.82
C GLY A 266 8.26 42.23 -8.82
N GLU A 267 8.00 42.02 -7.53
CA GLU A 267 8.17 43.05 -6.48
C GLU A 267 9.65 43.28 -6.09
N HIS A 268 10.53 42.30 -6.37
CA HIS A 268 11.96 42.37 -6.03
C HIS A 268 12.84 43.08 -7.08
N ASP A 269 12.29 43.52 -8.22
CA ASP A 269 13.05 44.12 -9.33
C ASP A 269 12.95 45.66 -9.41
N THR A 270 12.19 46.32 -8.52
CA THR A 270 11.90 47.77 -8.63
C THR A 270 12.54 48.69 -7.59
N THR A 271 13.52 48.24 -6.80
CA THR A 271 14.22 49.11 -5.84
C THR A 271 15.72 48.85 -5.80
N GLN A 272 16.45 49.35 -6.81
CA GLN A 272 17.81 49.90 -6.70
C GLN A 272 18.33 50.34 -8.08
N ASP A 273 17.86 51.49 -8.57
CA ASP A 273 18.68 52.28 -9.52
C ASP A 273 18.24 53.76 -9.51
N THR A 274 18.48 54.44 -8.39
CA THR A 274 18.64 55.89 -8.34
C THR A 274 19.60 56.20 -7.19
N ASP A 275 20.86 56.48 -7.53
CA ASP A 275 21.67 57.56 -6.96
C ASP A 275 23.15 57.29 -7.28
N ASP A 276 23.61 57.75 -8.44
CA ASP A 276 25.02 58.08 -8.67
C ASP A 276 25.16 58.93 -9.95
N GLU A 277 24.85 60.22 -9.86
CA GLU A 277 25.43 61.22 -10.77
C GLU A 277 25.24 62.62 -10.17
N GLU A 278 26.29 63.17 -9.56
CA GLU A 278 26.75 64.57 -9.72
C GLU A 278 27.72 64.97 -8.59
N SER A 279 29.03 64.90 -8.87
CA SER A 279 29.97 65.98 -8.50
C SER A 279 31.38 65.60 -8.97
N GLY A 280 31.80 66.20 -10.09
CA GLY A 280 33.12 65.97 -10.65
C GLY A 280 33.54 67.03 -11.66
N ARG A 281 34.15 68.11 -11.15
CA ARG A 281 35.03 69.09 -11.82
C ARG A 281 34.40 70.23 -12.62
N THR A 282 34.66 71.45 -12.15
CA THR A 282 35.62 72.34 -12.84
C THR A 282 36.32 73.25 -11.83
N SER A 283 37.65 73.33 -11.89
CA SER A 283 38.47 74.37 -11.26
C SER A 283 39.52 74.83 -12.26
N LEU A 284 39.71 76.15 -12.28
CA LEU A 284 40.71 76.97 -12.99
C LEU A 284 40.45 77.23 -14.48
#